data_AF-A0A357NDD2-F1
#
_entry.id   AF-A0A357NDD2-F1
#
_cell.length_a   1.000
_cell.length_b   1.000
_cell.length_c   1.000
_cell.angle_alpha   90.00
_cell.angle_beta   90.00
_cell.angle_gamma   90.00
#
_symmetry.space_group_name_H-M   'P 1'
#
loop_
_entity.id
_entity.type
_entity.pdbx_description
1 polymer ?
#
loop_
_entity_poly.entity_id
_entity_poly.type
_entity_poly.pdbx_seq_one_letter_code
_entity_poly.pdbx_strand_id
1 'polypeptide(L)' 'MILALDVGNTNIVLGVYDEKKLMVNWRIATDRQKSSDEYGMLIHNLFNYDNVNPKSIKAVV' A
#
# COMPACT_ATOMS: atom_id res chain seq x y z
N MET A 1 -9.45 -5.74 -7.03
CA MET A 1 -8.07 -5.57 -6.56
C MET A 1 -7.95 -5.87 -5.07
N ILE A 2 -6.79 -6.37 -4.64
CA ILE A 2 -6.41 -6.65 -3.25
C ILE A 2 -5.14 -5.85 -2.96
N LEU A 3 -5.08 -5.19 -1.80
CA LEU A 3 -3.86 -4.59 -1.29
C LEU A 3 -3.19 -5.59 -0.34
N ALA A 4 -1.98 -6.01 -0.65
CA ALA A 4 -1.16 -6.83 0.22
C ALA A 4 -0.11 -5.96 0.92
N LEU A 5 0.10 -6.14 2.22
CA LEU A 5 1.15 -5.48 2.99
C LEU A 5 2.07 -6.50 3.64
N ASP A 6 3.37 -6.35 3.42
CA ASP A 6 4.41 -7.07 4.15
C ASP A 6 5.17 -6.08 5.03
N VAL A 7 4.93 -6.14 6.34
CA VAL A 7 5.48 -5.21 7.33
C VAL A 7 6.72 -5.82 7.98
N GLY A 8 7.88 -5.49 7.44
CA GLY A 8 9.17 -5.86 8.01
C GLY A 8 9.68 -4.86 9.07
N ASN A 9 10.81 -5.19 9.70
CA ASN A 9 11.45 -4.29 10.67
C ASN A 9 12.04 -3.03 10.04
N THR A 10 12.51 -3.12 8.79
CA THR A 10 13.19 -2.02 8.09
C THR A 10 12.32 -1.41 7.00
N ASN A 11 11.51 -2.23 6.34
CA ASN A 11 10.70 -1.80 5.22
C ASN A 11 9.30 -2.40 5.32
N ILE A 12 8.32 -1.63 4.87
CA ILE A 12 6.97 -2.08 4.54
C ILE A 12 6.87 -2.16 3.02
N VAL A 13 6.45 -3.31 2.51
CA VAL A 13 6.14 -3.50 1.09
C VAL A 13 4.64 -3.50 0.92
N LEU A 14 4.14 -2.70 -0.01
CA LEU A 14 2.73 -2.66 -0.38
C LEU A 14 2.59 -3.11 -1.82
N GLY A 15 1.62 -3.96 -2.13
CA GLY A 15 1.37 -4.45 -3.48
C GLY A 15 -0.11 -4.46 -3.80
N VAL A 16 -0.49 -3.92 -4.97
CA VAL A 16 -1.86 -4.02 -5.47
C VAL A 16 -1.92 -5.14 -6.49
N TYR A 17 -2.73 -6.15 -6.18
CA TYR A 17 -3.02 -7.26 -7.08
C TYR A 17 -4.38 -7.09 -7.72
N ASP A 18 -4.46 -7.37 -9.01
CA ASP A 18 -5.73 -7.66 -9.68
C ASP A 18 -5.73 -9.13 -10.08
N GLU A 19 -6.62 -9.90 -9.45
CA GLU A 19 -6.61 -11.36 -9.49
C GLU A 19 -5.23 -11.95 -9.12
N LYS A 20 -4.49 -12.51 -10.08
CA LYS A 20 -3.15 -13.09 -9.90
C LYS A 20 -2.03 -12.20 -10.43
N LYS A 21 -2.35 -11.00 -10.90
CA LYS A 21 -1.39 -10.08 -11.50
C LYS A 21 -1.01 -8.99 -10.50
N LEU A 22 0.28 -8.83 -10.25
CA LEU A 22 0.82 -7.67 -9.53
C LEU A 22 0.72 -6.45 -10.46
N MET A 23 -0.10 -5.48 -10.10
CA MET A 23 -0.28 -4.26 -10.88
C MET A 23 0.80 -3.24 -10.55
N VAL A 24 1.00 -2.98 -9.26
CA VAL A 24 2.00 -2.03 -8.74
C VAL A 24 2.50 -2.48 -7.38
N ASN A 25 3.70 -2.06 -7.02
CA ASN A 25 4.22 -2.23 -5.67
C ASN A 25 5.03 -1.01 -5.21
N TRP A 26 5.02 -0.76 -3.91
CA TRP A 26 5.81 0.29 -3.27
C TRP A 26 6.58 -0.29 -2.10
N ARG A 27 7.70 0.36 -1.79
CA ARG A 27 8.50 0.08 -0.60
C ARG A 27 8.69 1.38 0.16
N ILE A 28 8.32 1.37 1.43
CA ILE A 28 8.51 2.49 2.35
C ILE A 28 9.30 2.00 3.56
N ALA A 29 10.00 2.90 4.25
CA ALA A 29 10.68 2.57 5.50
C ALA A 29 9.64 2.26 6.60
N THR A 30 9.92 1.27 7.44
CA THR A 30 9.13 1.01 8.64
C THR A 30 9.42 2.09 9.67
N ASP A 31 8.39 2.80 10.12
CA ASP A 31 8.51 3.91 11.04
C ASP A 31 7.47 3.78 12.16
N ARG A 32 7.93 3.35 13.33
CA ARG A 32 7.06 3.12 14.50
C ARG A 32 6.52 4.40 15.11
N GLN A 33 7.03 5.57 14.70
CA GLN A 33 6.55 6.87 15.19
C GLN A 33 5.40 7.41 14.32
N LYS A 34 5.17 6.85 13.13
CA LYS A 34 4.06 7.27 12.27
C LYS A 34 2.72 6.84 12.83
N SER A 35 1.81 7.79 12.89
CA SER A 35 0.39 7.59 13.15
C SER A 35 -0.31 6.89 11.97
N SER A 36 -1.51 6.38 12.24
CA SER A 36 -2.39 5.82 11.21
C SER A 36 -2.72 6.83 10.11
N ASP A 37 -2.91 8.10 10.47
CA ASP A 37 -3.30 9.16 9.52
C ASP A 37 -2.14 9.51 8.58
N GLU A 38 -0.91 9.56 9.10
CA GLU A 38 0.30 9.73 8.27
C GLU A 38 0.46 8.57 7.28
N TYR A 39 0.25 7.34 7.73
CA TYR A 39 0.25 6.18 6.83
C TYR A 39 -0.89 6.25 5.80
N GLY A 40 -2.08 6.67 6.22
CA GLY A 40 -3.23 6.86 5.32
C GLY A 40 -2.94 7.87 4.22
N MET A 41 -2.38 9.03 4.55
CA MET A 41 -1.97 10.04 3.57
C MET A 41 -0.88 9.51 2.63
N LEU A 42 0.13 8.82 3.16
CA LEU A 42 1.20 8.25 2.36
C LEU A 42 0.65 7.22 1.36
N ILE A 43 -0.14 6.26 1.81
CA ILE A 43 -0.73 5.21 0.97
C ILE A 43 -1.67 5.83 -0.08
N HIS A 44 -2.48 6.82 0.31
CA HIS A 44 -3.35 7.53 -0.63
C HIS A 44 -2.55 8.27 -1.72
N ASN A 45 -1.41 8.87 -1.36
CA ASN A 45 -0.53 9.51 -2.33
C ASN A 45 0.13 8.50 -3.28
N LEU A 46 0.53 7.33 -2.78
CA LEU A 46 1.05 6.24 -3.62
C LEU A 46 0.00 5.72 -4.61
N PHE A 47 -1.25 5.56 -4.16
CA PHE A 47 -2.38 5.23 -5.04
C PHE A 47 -2.58 6.28 -6.13
N ASN A 48 -2.57 7.56 -5.79
CA ASN A 48 -2.71 8.63 -6.79
C ASN A 48 -1.55 8.65 -7.79
N TYR A 49 -0.31 8.43 -7.33
CA TYR A 49 0.88 8.45 -8.17
C TYR A 49 0.81 7.41 -9.30
N ASP A 50 0.35 6.20 -9.00
CA ASP A 50 0.18 5.13 -9.99
C ASP A 50 -1.25 5.02 -10.57
N ASN A 51 -2.09 6.04 -10.38
CA ASN A 51 -3.47 6.08 -10.85
C ASN A 51 -4.32 4.88 -10.39
N VAL A 52 -4.06 4.35 -9.19
CA VAL A 52 -4.88 3.32 -8.55
C VAL A 52 -6.03 3.99 -7.82
N ASN A 53 -7.28 3.66 -8.17
CA ASN A 53 -8.44 4.16 -7.44
C ASN A 53 -8.57 3.40 -6.10
N PRO A 54 -8.48 4.05 -4.92
CA PRO A 54 -8.58 3.38 -3.64
C PRO A 54 -9.91 2.61 -3.45
N LYS A 55 -10.98 3.09 -4.10
CA LYS A 55 -12.31 2.45 -4.04
C LYS A 55 -12.39 1.11 -4.78
N SER A 56 -11.39 0.75 -5.60
CA SER A 56 -11.35 -0.55 -6.30
C SER A 56 -10.72 -1.67 -5.46
N ILE A 57 -10.09 -1.31 -4.34
CA ILE A 57 -9.53 -2.25 -3.36
C ILE A 57 -10.67 -2.88 -2.57
N LYS A 58 -10.83 -4.20 -2.71
CA LYS A 58 -11.94 -4.96 -2.07
C LYS A 58 -11.51 -5.69 -0.81
N ALA A 59 -10.21 -5.88 -0.62
CA ALA A 59 -9.63 -6.55 0.53
C ALA A 59 -8.22 -6.02 0.79
N VAL A 60 -7.82 -6.10 2.06
CA VAL A 60 -6.47 -5.80 2.54
C VAL A 60 -5.97 -7.04 3.28
N VAL A 61 -4.75 -7.49 2.96
CA VAL A 61 -4.14 -8.71 3.53
C VAL A 61 -2.71 -8.47 3.97
#